data_AF-A0A8D8LU69-F1
#
_entry.id   AF-A0A8D8LU69-F1
#
_cell.length_a   1.000
_cell.length_b   1.000
_cell.length_c   1.000
_cell.angle_alpha   90.00
_cell.angle_beta   90.00
_cell.angle_gamma   90.00
#
_symmetry.space_group_name_H-M   'P 1'
#
loop_
_entity.id
_entity.type
_entity.pdbx_description
1 polymer ?
#
loop_
_entity_poly.entity_id
_entity_poly.type
_entity_poly.pdbx_seq_one_letter_code
_entity_poly.pdbx_strand_id
1 'polypeptide(L)'
;MWKAFVAEVKEQDETKDDLLVGRLVGLASYFISYHTFSGYRMFLEQLYVTQSFQNKFNLEQRLYETVTKAGVELNCAQIDWFCLSWNPARNFYEKLGAINITEKEDWNVYCLDKDTMLQISSKCEK
;
A
#
# COMPACT_ATOMS: atom_id res chain seq x y z
N MET A 1 1.37 8.41 -10.97
CA MET A 1 0.64 9.25 -9.98
C MET A 1 0.45 8.42 -8.72
N TRP A 2 0.84 8.96 -7.57
CA TRP A 2 0.64 8.35 -6.26
C TRP A 2 -0.73 8.75 -5.70
N LYS A 3 -1.46 7.80 -5.12
CA LYS A 3 -2.78 8.03 -4.51
C LYS A 3 -2.85 7.34 -3.15
N ALA A 4 -3.75 7.83 -2.29
CA ALA A 4 -4.01 7.23 -1.00
C ALA A 4 -5.48 7.31 -0.62
N PHE A 5 -5.98 6.27 0.05
CA PHE A 5 -7.22 6.29 0.80
C PHE A 5 -6.91 6.39 2.29
N VAL A 6 -7.77 7.09 3.02
CA VAL A 6 -7.62 7.28 4.46
C VAL A 6 -8.88 6.83 5.19
N ALA A 7 -8.70 6.26 6.37
CA ALA A 7 -9.76 6.02 7.32
C ALA A 7 -9.74 7.14 8.36
N GLU A 8 -10.88 7.77 8.60
CA GLU A 8 -11.05 8.90 9.50
C GLU A 8 -12.16 8.60 10.52
N VAL A 9 -11.92 9.00 11.77
CA VAL A 9 -12.93 8.99 12.84
C VAL A 9 -13.22 10.43 13.21
N LYS A 10 -14.50 10.75 13.40
CA LYS A 10 -14.94 12.06 13.86
C LYS A 10 -14.88 12.10 15.39
N GLU A 11 -14.16 13.07 15.92
CA GLU A 11 -14.08 13.33 17.35
C GLU A 11 -14.63 14.74 17.64
N GLN A 12 -15.26 14.93 18.80
CA GLN A 12 -15.72 16.25 19.24
C GLN A 12 -14.52 17.11 19.61
N ASP A 13 -14.49 18.33 19.08
CA ASP A 13 -13.48 19.33 19.46
C ASP A 13 -13.80 19.85 20.87
N GLU A 14 -12.95 19.52 21.84
CA GLU A 14 -13.08 19.99 23.23
C GLU A 14 -13.07 21.52 23.34
N THR A 15 -12.62 22.23 22.31
CA THR A 15 -12.52 23.69 22.30
C THR A 15 -13.67 24.42 21.60
N LYS A 16 -14.55 23.70 20.86
CA LYS A 16 -15.67 24.29 20.12
C LYS A 16 -16.87 23.33 20.05
N ASP A 17 -17.96 23.74 20.71
CA ASP A 17 -19.14 22.92 21.01
C ASP A 17 -19.84 22.24 19.79
N ASP A 18 -19.58 22.70 18.56
CA ASP A 18 -20.25 22.22 17.34
C ASP A 18 -19.30 21.70 16.23
N LEU A 19 -18.00 21.60 16.48
CA LEU A 19 -17.03 21.16 15.46
C LEU A 19 -16.57 19.71 15.70
N LEU A 20 -16.84 18.84 14.73
CA LEU A 20 -16.24 17.52 14.65
C LEU A 20 -14.93 17.61 13.88
N VAL A 21 -13.82 17.24 14.52
CA VAL A 21 -12.51 17.18 13.86
C VAL A 21 -12.23 15.74 13.43
N GLY A 22 -11.78 15.61 12.19
CA GLY A 22 -11.39 14.35 11.59
C GLY A 22 -10.02 13.89 12.07
N ARG A 23 -9.95 12.77 12.79
CA ARG A 23 -8.69 12.11 13.12
C ARG A 23 -8.43 10.92 12.20
N LEU A 24 -7.30 10.95 11.50
CA LEU A 24 -6.85 9.85 10.65
C LEU A 24 -6.44 8.65 11.51
N VAL A 25 -6.99 7.48 11.21
CA VAL A 25 -6.75 6.22 11.96
C VAL A 25 -6.19 5.10 11.07
N GLY A 26 -6.18 5.29 9.76
CA GLY A 26 -5.61 4.33 8.82
C GLY A 26 -5.40 4.93 7.43
N LEU A 27 -4.60 4.23 6.63
CA LEU A 27 -4.08 4.67 5.35
C LEU A 27 -3.86 3.45 4.45
N ALA A 28 -4.21 3.59 3.18
CA ALA A 28 -3.70 2.72 2.11
C ALA A 28 -3.21 3.56 0.94
N SER A 29 -1.91 3.51 0.62
CA SER A 29 -1.33 4.21 -0.53
C SER A 29 -0.92 3.26 -1.64
N TYR A 30 -1.08 3.72 -2.87
CA TYR A 30 -0.75 2.93 -4.05
C TYR A 30 -0.28 3.83 -5.20
N PHE A 31 0.37 3.20 -6.17
CA PHE A 31 0.69 3.81 -7.45
C PHE A 31 0.44 2.83 -8.59
N ILE A 32 0.38 3.35 -9.81
CA ILE A 32 0.24 2.54 -11.02
C ILE A 32 1.63 2.09 -11.48
N SER A 33 1.79 0.80 -11.67
CA SER A 33 2.95 0.17 -12.30
C SER A 33 2.54 -0.43 -13.65
N TYR A 34 3.50 -0.94 -14.39
CA TYR A 34 3.26 -1.54 -15.69
C TYR A 34 4.08 -2.82 -15.82
N HIS A 35 3.48 -3.83 -16.45
CA HIS A 35 4.17 -5.08 -16.74
C HIS A 35 3.96 -5.44 -18.21
N THR A 36 5.06 -5.77 -18.90
CA THR A 36 5.10 -5.95 -20.35
C THR A 36 4.02 -6.89 -20.89
N PHE A 37 3.73 -7.98 -20.17
CA PHE A 37 2.78 -9.00 -20.64
C PHE A 37 1.33 -8.79 -20.18
N SER A 38 1.10 -8.01 -19.13
CA SER A 38 -0.23 -7.87 -18.52
C SER A 38 -0.75 -6.44 -18.49
N GLY A 39 0.01 -5.48 -19.01
CA GLY A 39 -0.38 -4.08 -19.05
C GLY A 39 -0.33 -3.39 -17.69
N TYR A 40 -1.30 -2.52 -17.43
CA TYR A 40 -1.41 -1.76 -16.19
C TYR A 40 -1.57 -2.67 -14.97
N ARG A 41 -0.80 -2.35 -13.94
CA ARG A 41 -0.89 -2.95 -12.61
C ARG A 41 -0.95 -1.86 -11.56
N MET A 42 -1.32 -2.22 -10.35
CA MET A 42 -1.12 -1.37 -9.19
C MET A 42 -0.06 -1.95 -8.28
N PHE A 43 0.63 -1.07 -7.58
CA PHE A 43 1.48 -1.43 -6.47
C PHE A 43 0.95 -0.78 -5.20
N LEU A 44 0.58 -1.60 -4.21
CA LEU A 44 0.18 -1.14 -2.88
C LEU A 44 1.46 -0.90 -2.06
N GLU A 45 1.78 0.36 -1.80
CA GLU A 45 2.99 0.76 -1.09
C GLU A 45 2.84 0.54 0.43
N GLN A 46 1.75 1.05 0.99
CA GLN A 46 1.51 1.02 2.42
C GLN A 46 0.06 0.65 2.68
N LEU A 47 -0.16 -0.26 3.63
CA LEU A 47 -1.44 -0.47 4.30
C LEU A 47 -1.17 -0.41 5.80
N TYR A 48 -1.73 0.59 6.48
CA TYR A 48 -1.49 0.81 7.89
C TYR A 48 -2.75 1.26 8.61
N VAL A 49 -2.98 0.70 9.79
CA VAL A 49 -4.00 1.13 10.74
C VAL A 49 -3.34 1.34 12.09
N THR A 50 -3.66 2.46 12.74
CA THR A 50 -3.14 2.83 14.05
C THR A 50 -3.45 1.75 15.09
N GLN A 51 -2.53 1.55 16.04
CA GLN A 51 -2.64 0.45 17.03
C GLN A 51 -3.99 0.43 17.77
N SER A 52 -4.53 1.61 18.12
CA SER A 52 -5.81 1.76 18.83
C SER A 52 -7.03 1.30 18.02
N PHE A 53 -6.87 1.15 16.70
CA PHE A 53 -7.91 0.80 15.74
C PHE A 53 -7.64 -0.51 14.99
N GLN A 54 -6.51 -1.17 15.25
CA GLN A 54 -6.22 -2.47 14.65
C GLN A 54 -7.28 -3.49 15.03
N ASN A 55 -7.71 -4.29 14.06
CA ASN A 55 -8.78 -5.29 14.21
C ASN A 55 -10.13 -4.70 14.67
N LYS A 56 -10.31 -3.38 14.68
CA LYS A 56 -11.60 -2.73 14.93
C LYS A 56 -12.24 -2.35 13.61
N PHE A 57 -13.53 -2.60 13.48
CA PHE A 57 -14.32 -2.22 12.30
C PHE A 57 -13.77 -2.74 10.96
N ASN A 58 -12.87 -3.73 10.99
CA ASN A 58 -12.15 -4.30 9.85
C ASN A 58 -11.52 -3.23 8.95
N LEU A 59 -10.89 -2.20 9.55
CA LEU A 59 -10.37 -1.06 8.78
C LEU A 59 -9.29 -1.47 7.76
N GLU A 60 -8.42 -2.42 8.10
CA GLU A 60 -7.39 -2.96 7.23
C GLU A 60 -8.01 -3.58 5.97
N GLN A 61 -9.03 -4.42 6.17
CA GLN A 61 -9.77 -5.06 5.09
C GLN A 61 -10.51 -4.03 4.24
N ARG A 62 -11.20 -3.07 4.85
CA ARG A 62 -11.96 -2.04 4.12
C ARG A 62 -11.05 -1.15 3.30
N LEU A 63 -9.88 -0.78 3.83
CA LEU A 63 -8.87 -0.02 3.11
C LEU A 63 -8.30 -0.83 1.93
N TYR A 64 -7.98 -2.11 2.15
CA TYR A 64 -7.52 -3.00 1.09
C TYR A 64 -8.57 -3.18 -0.02
N GLU A 65 -9.83 -3.47 0.32
CA GLU A 65 -10.95 -3.57 -0.62
C GLU A 65 -11.16 -2.29 -1.42
N THR A 66 -10.97 -1.12 -0.79
CA THR A 66 -11.06 0.18 -1.48
C THR A 66 -9.96 0.35 -2.50
N VAL A 67 -8.72 -0.03 -2.17
CA VAL A 67 -7.62 -0.06 -3.16
C VAL A 67 -7.93 -1.04 -4.28
N THR A 68 -8.40 -2.26 -3.97
CA THR A 68 -8.75 -3.26 -4.97
C THR A 68 -9.82 -2.76 -5.93
N LYS A 69 -10.86 -2.09 -5.42
CA LYS A 69 -11.90 -1.47 -6.25
C LYS A 69 -11.33 -0.43 -7.21
N ALA A 70 -10.42 0.43 -6.73
CA ALA A 70 -9.75 1.39 -7.60
C ALA A 70 -8.93 0.71 -8.71
N GLY A 71 -8.36 -0.47 -8.44
CA GLY A 71 -7.66 -1.28 -9.45
C GLY A 71 -8.57 -1.78 -10.56
N VAL A 72 -9.75 -2.28 -10.18
CA VAL A 72 -10.77 -2.72 -11.13
C VAL A 72 -11.23 -1.55 -12.00
N GLU A 73 -11.51 -0.39 -11.39
CA GLU A 73 -11.93 0.83 -12.11
C GLU A 73 -10.85 1.35 -13.08
N LEU A 74 -9.58 1.12 -12.76
CA LEU A 74 -8.43 1.47 -13.62
C LEU A 74 -8.06 0.37 -14.62
N ASN A 75 -8.85 -0.71 -14.74
CA ASN A 75 -8.59 -1.86 -15.59
C ASN A 75 -7.18 -2.46 -15.37
N CYS A 76 -6.73 -2.48 -14.11
CA CYS A 76 -5.46 -3.08 -13.73
C CYS A 76 -5.61 -4.60 -13.67
N ALA A 77 -4.65 -5.32 -14.25
CA ALA A 77 -4.66 -6.78 -14.27
C ALA A 77 -4.29 -7.40 -12.91
N GLN A 78 -3.50 -6.68 -12.10
CA GLN A 78 -2.93 -7.19 -10.85
C GLN A 78 -2.60 -6.06 -9.89
N ILE A 79 -2.59 -6.39 -8.59
CA ILE A 79 -2.08 -5.55 -7.51
C ILE A 79 -0.93 -6.31 -6.85
N ASP A 80 0.23 -5.69 -6.81
CA ASP A 80 1.44 -6.23 -6.19
C ASP A 80 1.78 -5.41 -4.93
N TRP A 81 2.46 -6.02 -3.96
CA TRP A 81 3.01 -5.34 -2.79
C TRP A 81 4.15 -6.14 -2.19
N PHE A 82 4.96 -5.49 -1.37
CA PHE A 82 5.96 -6.18 -0.54
C PHE A 82 5.41 -6.42 0.86
N CYS A 83 5.65 -7.63 1.37
CA CYS A 83 5.40 -7.97 2.76
C CYS A 83 6.66 -8.64 3.32
N LEU A 84 7.14 -8.18 4.47
CA LEU A 84 8.30 -8.78 5.12
C LEU A 84 7.99 -10.23 5.49
N SER A 85 8.96 -11.13 5.31
CA SER A 85 8.80 -12.57 5.54
C SER A 85 8.41 -12.92 6.98
N TRP A 86 8.72 -12.09 7.97
CA TRP A 86 8.32 -12.31 9.36
C TRP A 86 6.94 -11.71 9.69
N ASN A 87 6.36 -10.89 8.82
CA ASN A 87 5.16 -10.13 9.13
C ASN A 87 3.92 -11.06 9.18
N PRO A 88 3.16 -11.09 10.30
CA PRO A 88 1.97 -11.94 10.41
C PRO A 88 0.83 -11.53 9.47
N ALA A 89 0.84 -10.31 8.93
CA ALA A 89 -0.14 -9.84 7.95
C ALA A 89 -0.16 -10.68 6.66
N ARG A 90 0.89 -11.48 6.38
CA ARG A 90 0.89 -12.45 5.27
C ARG A 90 -0.32 -13.39 5.32
N ASN A 91 -0.68 -13.88 6.51
CA ASN A 91 -1.86 -14.75 6.70
C ASN A 91 -3.17 -14.03 6.32
N PHE A 92 -3.26 -12.71 6.54
CA PHE A 92 -4.43 -11.93 6.14
C PHE A 92 -4.55 -11.87 4.62
N TYR A 93 -3.44 -11.60 3.92
CA TYR A 93 -3.42 -11.55 2.46
C TYR A 93 -3.69 -12.90 1.81
N GLU A 94 -3.06 -13.98 2.32
CA GLU A 94 -3.26 -15.34 1.80
C GLU A 94 -4.73 -15.79 1.92
N LYS A 95 -5.40 -15.46 3.02
CA LYS A 95 -6.85 -15.72 3.20
C LYS A 95 -7.72 -14.96 2.20
N LEU A 96 -7.25 -13.83 1.67
CA LEU A 96 -7.92 -13.07 0.61
C LEU A 96 -7.59 -13.60 -0.80
N GLY A 97 -6.82 -14.68 -0.89
CA GLY A 97 -6.42 -15.30 -2.17
C GLY A 97 -5.15 -14.71 -2.78
N ALA A 98 -4.37 -13.92 -2.03
CA ALA A 98 -3.07 -13.48 -2.49
C ALA A 98 -2.12 -14.67 -2.65
N ILE A 99 -1.29 -14.62 -3.69
CA ILE A 99 -0.29 -15.66 -3.98
C ILE A 99 1.09 -15.08 -3.69
N ASN A 100 1.94 -15.83 -3.00
CA ASN A 100 3.34 -15.45 -2.80
C ASN A 100 4.13 -15.62 -4.12
N ILE A 101 4.30 -14.51 -4.85
CA ILE A 101 5.00 -14.49 -6.13
C ILE A 101 6.50 -14.82 -5.97
N THR A 102 7.12 -14.51 -4.84
CA THR A 102 8.53 -14.88 -4.58
C THR A 102 8.70 -16.40 -4.56
N GLU A 103 7.81 -17.13 -3.88
CA GLU A 103 7.88 -18.60 -3.84
C GLU A 103 7.47 -19.23 -5.18
N LYS A 104 6.55 -18.61 -5.91
CA LYS A 104 6.04 -19.15 -7.17
C LYS A 104 6.99 -18.93 -8.35
N GLU A 105 7.66 -17.79 -8.41
CA GLU A 105 8.40 -17.33 -9.60
C GLU A 105 9.87 -16.99 -9.32
N ASP A 106 10.35 -17.14 -8.07
CA ASP A 106 11.75 -16.95 -7.68
C ASP A 106 12.32 -15.56 -7.98
N TRP A 107 11.49 -14.53 -7.81
CA TRP A 107 11.91 -13.14 -8.00
C TRP A 107 12.86 -12.65 -6.91
N ASN A 108 13.91 -11.95 -7.33
CA ASN A 108 14.86 -11.28 -6.45
C ASN A 108 14.65 -9.77 -6.50
N VAL A 109 14.57 -9.12 -5.34
CA VAL A 109 14.48 -7.66 -5.22
C VAL A 109 15.89 -7.09 -5.05
N TYR A 110 16.30 -6.22 -5.98
CA TYR A 110 17.57 -5.50 -5.91
C TYR A 110 17.32 -4.04 -5.51
N CYS A 111 18.22 -3.47 -4.72
CA CYS A 111 18.17 -2.09 -4.26
C CYS A 111 19.54 -1.43 -4.44
N LEU A 112 19.55 -0.18 -4.88
CA LEU A 112 20.74 0.67 -4.85
C LEU A 112 20.56 1.69 -3.72
N ASP A 113 21.56 1.78 -2.84
CA ASP A 113 21.59 2.83 -1.84
C ASP A 113 21.89 4.20 -2.46
N LYS A 114 21.71 5.24 -1.64
CA LYS A 114 21.89 6.62 -2.05
C LYS A 114 23.29 6.90 -2.59
N ASP A 115 24.32 6.41 -1.92
CA ASP A 115 25.71 6.72 -2.28
C ASP A 115 26.10 6.06 -3.60
N THR A 116 25.68 4.81 -3.79
CA THR A 116 25.88 4.07 -5.05
C THR A 116 25.14 4.75 -6.20
N MET A 117 23.90 5.21 -6.00
CA MET A 117 23.17 5.95 -7.03
C MET A 117 23.89 7.25 -7.42
N LEU A 118 24.40 8.03 -6.45
CA LEU A 118 25.16 9.25 -6.71
C LEU A 118 26.45 8.98 -7.50
N GLN A 119 27.15 7.89 -7.17
CA GLN A 119 28.34 7.47 -7.91
C GLN A 119 28.03 7.09 -9.35
N ILE A 120 26.93 6.40 -9.61
CA ILE A 120 26.52 6.02 -10.97
C ILE A 120 26.09 7.25 -11.77
N SER A 121 25.26 8.14 -11.19
CA SER A 121 24.73 9.30 -11.91
C SER A 121 25.82 10.26 -12.37
N SER A 122 26.87 10.45 -11.57
CA SER A 122 28.03 11.28 -11.94
C SER A 122 28.80 10.80 -13.18
N LYS A 123 28.60 9.55 -13.62
CA LYS A 123 29.20 9.00 -14.85
C LYS A 123 28.39 9.35 -16.10
N CYS A 124 27.11 9.72 -15.96
CA CYS A 124 26.23 10.07 -17.08
C CYS A 124 26.38 11.54 -17.53
N GLU A 125 27.03 12.37 -16.72
CA GLU A 125 27.29 13.79 -17.02
C GLU A 125 28.64 14.03 -17.74
N LYS A 126 29.31 12.97 -18.21
CA LYS A 126 30.50 13.02 -19.07
C LYS A 126 30.19 12.46 -20.45
#